data_AF-A0A7W1JYM3-F1
#
_entry.id   AF-A0A7W1JYM3-F1
#
_cell.length_a   1.000
_cell.length_b   1.000
_cell.length_c   1.000
_cell.angle_alpha   90.00
_cell.angle_beta   90.00
_cell.angle_gamma   90.00
#
_symmetry.space_group_name_H-M   'P 1'
#
loop_
_entity.id
_entity.type
_entity.pdbx_description
1 polymer ?
#
loop_
_entity_poly.entity_id
_entity_poly.type
_entity_poly.pdbx_seq_one_letter_code
_entity_poly.pdbx_strand_id
1 'polypeptide(L)'
;MHDSETKPFFLTSEFLVFVIFLMGLGITASESPSIDARFFWAAATVATSFYMLSRGIAKSGTRSRAHDPREDLDLTRDKHD
;
A
#
# COMPACT_ATOMS: atom_id res chain seq x y z
N MET A 1 -27.48 -0.17 15.90
CA MET A 1 -27.29 0.08 14.46
C MET A 1 -26.41 1.32 14.30
N HIS A 2 -25.09 1.10 14.25
CA HIS A 2 -24.04 1.95 13.66
C HIS A 2 -22.71 1.30 14.05
N ASP A 3 -22.37 0.23 13.35
CA ASP A 3 -20.98 -0.24 13.31
C ASP A 3 -20.37 0.47 12.10
N SER A 4 -19.47 1.42 12.35
CA SER A 4 -18.69 2.02 11.27
C SER A 4 -17.71 0.97 10.79
N GLU A 5 -18.24 0.13 9.91
CA GLU A 5 -17.54 -0.89 9.14
C GLU A 5 -16.26 -0.27 8.58
N THR A 6 -15.14 -0.80 9.06
CA THR A 6 -13.75 -0.40 8.79
C THR A 6 -13.59 0.38 7.50
N LYS A 7 -13.19 1.65 7.61
CA LYS A 7 -12.93 2.51 6.45
C LYS A 7 -12.01 1.78 5.47
N PRO A 8 -12.36 1.69 4.17
CA PRO A 8 -11.61 0.92 3.22
C PRO A 8 -10.15 1.39 3.16
N PHE A 9 -9.23 0.42 3.24
CA PHE A 9 -7.76 0.58 3.26
C PHE A 9 -7.17 1.36 2.05
N PHE A 10 -8.00 1.63 1.03
CA PHE A 10 -7.63 2.41 -0.16
C PHE A 10 -7.94 3.90 -0.04
N LEU A 11 -8.73 4.32 0.96
CA LEU A 11 -8.99 5.72 1.26
C LEU A 11 -8.03 6.27 2.32
N THR A 12 -6.84 5.71 2.43
CA THR A 12 -5.77 6.31 3.24
C THR A 12 -5.27 7.53 2.48
N SER A 13 -5.25 8.70 3.15
CA SER A 13 -4.75 9.96 2.59
C SER A 13 -3.42 9.81 1.83
N GLU A 14 -2.55 8.89 2.24
CA GLU A 14 -1.27 8.59 1.61
C GLU A 14 -1.37 8.11 0.15
N PHE A 15 -2.34 7.25 -0.20
CA PHE A 15 -2.52 6.82 -1.60
C PHE A 15 -2.99 7.98 -2.47
N LEU A 16 -3.94 8.78 -1.96
CA LEU A 16 -4.41 9.97 -2.66
C LEU A 16 -3.28 10.97 -2.89
N VAL A 17 -2.44 11.22 -1.88
CA VAL A 17 -1.25 12.08 -1.99
C VAL A 17 -0.28 11.54 -3.04
N PHE A 18 -0.04 10.23 -3.07
CA PHE A 18 0.82 9.59 -4.08
C PHE A 18 0.27 9.76 -5.51
N VAL A 19 -1.04 9.59 -5.71
CA VAL A 19 -1.67 9.78 -7.02
C VAL A 19 -1.59 11.26 -7.44
N ILE A 20 -1.90 12.21 -6.53
CA ILE A 20 -1.77 13.64 -6.81
C ILE A 20 -0.33 14.01 -7.17
N PHE A 21 0.66 13.42 -6.48
CA PHE A 21 2.07 13.60 -6.81
C PHE A 21 2.39 13.14 -8.25
N LEU A 22 1.94 11.96 -8.66
CA LEU A 22 2.15 11.47 -10.03
C LEU A 22 1.44 12.35 -11.08
N MET A 23 0.23 12.84 -10.77
CA MET A 23 -0.45 13.80 -11.65
C MET A 23 0.34 15.10 -11.79
N GLY A 24 0.82 15.68 -10.68
CA GLY A 24 1.63 16.90 -10.70
C GLY A 24 2.95 16.72 -11.46
N LEU A 25 3.60 15.57 -11.31
CA LEU A 25 4.80 15.21 -12.08
C LEU A 25 4.49 15.09 -13.58
N GLY A 26 3.35 14.50 -13.94
CA GLY A 26 2.88 14.38 -15.33
C GLY A 26 2.58 15.74 -15.97
N ILE A 27 1.88 16.61 -15.25
CA ILE A 27 1.59 17.99 -15.70
C ILE A 27 2.89 18.78 -15.85
N THR A 28 3.83 18.63 -14.92
CA THR A 28 5.14 19.30 -15.02
C THR A 28 5.92 18.82 -16.25
N ALA A 29 5.88 17.51 -16.53
CA ALA A 29 6.50 16.93 -17.72
C ALA A 29 5.82 17.36 -19.03
N SER A 30 4.52 17.69 -19.02
CA SER A 30 3.83 18.18 -20.22
C SER A 30 4.08 19.66 -20.51
N GLU A 31 4.23 20.47 -19.47
CA GLU A 31 4.40 21.93 -19.61
C GLU A 31 5.86 22.37 -19.68
N SER A 32 6.78 21.59 -19.10
CA SER A 32 8.17 22.01 -18.93
C SER A 32 9.11 21.29 -19.91
N PRO A 33 9.77 22.02 -20.83
CA PRO A 33 10.74 21.43 -21.75
C PRO A 33 12.04 20.96 -21.04
N SER A 34 12.22 21.30 -19.76
CA SER A 34 13.36 20.81 -18.97
C SER A 34 13.17 19.38 -18.45
N ILE A 35 11.94 18.84 -18.52
CA ILE A 35 11.60 17.50 -18.07
C ILE A 35 11.30 16.64 -19.30
N ASP A 36 12.28 15.85 -19.73
CA ASP A 36 12.07 14.88 -20.81
C ASP A 36 11.40 13.60 -20.29
N ALA A 37 10.80 12.83 -21.20
CA ALA A 37 10.07 11.60 -20.91
C ALA A 37 10.92 10.59 -20.10
N ARG A 38 12.23 10.52 -20.38
CA ARG A 38 13.16 9.65 -19.65
C ARG A 38 13.24 10.00 -18.17
N PHE A 39 13.32 11.30 -17.86
CA PHE A 39 13.38 11.77 -16.47
C PHE A 39 12.04 11.53 -15.76
N PHE A 40 10.93 11.85 -16.43
CA PHE A 40 9.59 11.59 -15.92
C PHE A 40 9.43 10.12 -15.49
N TRP A 41 9.75 9.17 -16.37
CA TRP A 41 9.61 7.75 -16.08
C TRP A 41 10.56 7.29 -14.96
N ALA A 42 11.81 7.74 -14.95
CA ALA A 42 12.74 7.42 -13.88
C ALA A 42 12.24 7.91 -12.52
N ALA A 43 11.80 9.16 -12.43
CA ALA A 43 11.25 9.75 -11.21
C ALA A 43 9.96 9.03 -10.76
N ALA A 44 9.07 8.70 -11.69
CA ALA A 44 7.83 7.96 -11.41
C ALA A 44 8.12 6.54 -10.88
N THR A 45 9.07 5.81 -11.47
CA THR A 45 9.48 4.49 -10.98
C THR A 45 10.07 4.56 -9.57
N VAL A 46 10.94 5.54 -9.31
CA VAL A 46 11.53 5.74 -7.98
C VAL A 46 10.44 6.04 -6.96
N ALA A 47 9.54 6.99 -7.24
CA ALA A 47 8.43 7.34 -6.35
C ALA A 47 7.52 6.14 -6.07
N THR A 48 7.19 5.36 -7.11
CA THR A 48 6.37 4.15 -6.99
C THR A 48 7.06 3.10 -6.11
N SER A 49 8.37 2.91 -6.28
CA SER A 49 9.15 1.97 -5.48
C SER A 49 9.12 2.36 -3.99
N PHE A 50 9.33 3.63 -3.67
CA PHE A 50 9.22 4.14 -2.29
C PHE A 50 7.81 3.99 -1.72
N TYR A 51 6.77 4.23 -2.51
CA TYR A 51 5.39 4.02 -2.08
C TYR A 51 5.13 2.54 -1.75
N MET A 52 5.59 1.62 -2.60
CA MET A 52 5.47 0.18 -2.36
C MET A 52 6.24 -0.26 -1.11
N LEU A 53 7.43 0.31 -0.87
CA LEU A 53 8.21 0.05 0.34
C LEU A 53 7.50 0.58 1.59
N SER A 54 6.99 1.83 1.57
CA SER A 54 6.19 2.41 2.66
C SER A 54 5.02 1.49 3.03
N ARG A 55 4.26 1.07 2.02
CA ARG A 55 3.09 0.17 2.18
C ARG A 55 3.49 -1.21 2.66
N GLY A 56 4.59 -1.76 2.16
CA GLY A 56 5.12 -3.06 2.56
C GLY A 56 5.48 -3.07 4.05
N ILE A 57 6.20 -2.05 4.52
CA ILE A 57 6.63 -1.91 5.92
C ILE A 57 5.41 -1.69 6.84
N ALA A 58 4.48 -0.80 6.44
CA ALA A 58 3.26 -0.55 7.21
C ALA A 58 2.41 -1.82 7.38
N LYS A 59 2.36 -2.68 6.36
CA LYS A 59 1.62 -3.93 6.39
C LYS A 59 2.38 -5.06 7.11
N SER A 60 3.72 -5.08 7.06
CA SER A 60 4.52 -6.13 7.73
C SER A 60 4.48 -6.05 9.26
N GLY A 61 4.18 -4.88 9.82
CA GLY A 61 4.00 -4.71 11.27
C GLY A 61 2.64 -5.21 11.81
N THR A 62 1.69 -5.51 10.93
CA THR A 62 0.38 -6.05 11.35
C THR A 62 0.50 -7.56 11.48
N ARG A 63 0.50 -8.09 12.71
CA ARG A 63 0.41 -9.54 12.95
C ARG A 63 -0.84 -10.04 12.25
N SER A 64 -0.66 -10.87 11.22
CA SER A 64 -1.78 -11.51 10.53
C SER A 64 -2.55 -12.34 11.55
N ARG A 65 -3.71 -11.85 11.99
CA ARG A 65 -4.75 -12.66 12.63
C ARG A 65 -5.61 -13.32 11.55
N ALA A 66 -5.00 -13.71 10.43
CA ALA A 66 -5.68 -14.54 9.46
C ALA A 66 -5.89 -15.86 10.15
N HIS A 67 -7.16 -16.15 10.45
CA HIS A 67 -7.57 -17.42 10.97
C HIS A 67 -7.19 -18.50 9.94
N ASP A 68 -6.15 -19.27 10.23
CA ASP A 68 -5.75 -20.43 9.44
C ASP A 68 -6.48 -21.65 10.02
N PRO A 69 -7.43 -22.28 9.32
CA PRO A 69 -8.12 -23.48 9.82
C PRO A 69 -7.19 -24.66 10.14
N ARG A 70 -5.91 -24.60 9.76
CA ARG A 70 -4.88 -25.56 10.18
C ARG A 70 -4.43 -25.34 11.63
N GLU A 71 -4.52 -24.11 12.12
CA GLU A 71 -4.18 -23.78 13.51
C GLU A 71 -5.19 -24.37 14.50
N ASP A 72 -6.43 -24.60 14.06
CA ASP A 72 -7.46 -25.30 14.85
C ASP A 72 -7.20 -26.82 14.98
N LEU A 73 -6.57 -27.42 13.97
CA LEU A 73 -6.25 -28.85 13.97
C LEU A 73 -5.14 -29.19 14.97
N ASP A 74 -4.11 -28.35 15.06
CA ASP A 74 -3.02 -28.51 16.04
C ASP A 74 -3.49 -28.27 17.48
N LEU A 75 -4.37 -27.27 17.71
CA LEU A 75 -4.93 -27.00 19.04
C LEU A 75 -5.84 -28.12 19.58
N THR A 76 -6.46 -28.89 18.68
CA THR A 76 -7.32 -30.04 19.06
C THR A 76 -6.48 -31.26 19.46
N ARG A 77 -5.28 -31.41 18.89
CA ARG A 77 -4.35 -32.51 19.16
C ARG A 77 -3.64 -32.36 20.51
N ASP A 78 -3.19 -31.15 20.86
CA ASP A 78 -2.54 -30.86 22.16
C ASP A 78 -3.48 -30.97 23.36
N LYS A 79 -4.80 -30.94 23.14
CA LYS A 79 -5.80 -31.01 24.21
C LYS A 79 -6.13 -32.44 24.66
N HIS A 80 -5.55 -33.43 23.98
CA HIS A 80 -5.89 -34.86 24.12
C HIS A 80 -4.75 -35.73 24.68
N ASP A 81 -3.59 -35.13 24.97
CA ASP A 81 -2.50 -35.69 25.80
C ASP A 81 -2.53 -35.07 27.22
#